data_AF-A0A382JC56-F1
#
_entry.id   AF-A0A382JC56-F1
#
_cell.length_a   1.000
_cell.length_b   1.000
_cell.length_c   1.000
_cell.angle_alpha   90.00
_cell.angle_beta   90.00
_cell.angle_gamma   90.00
#
_symmetry.space_group_name_H-M   'P 1'
#
loop_
_entity.id
_entity.type
_entity.pdbx_description
1 polymer ?
#
loop_
_entity_poly.entity_id
_entity_poly.type
_entity_poly.pdbx_seq_one_letter_code
_entity_poly.pdbx_strand_id
1 'polypeptide(L)'
;MKKFTLLIGLLAIVGCGNEDGVISEPPVISNSAPIIINLPSEIEVDELQLSVISVSAIDPDGDYLRYLLTGDDPGYFNISGSGEITFREIPIYEIKNLYSINVNVSDNIDTTSQAI
;
A
#
# COMPACT_ATOMS: atom_id res chain seq x y z
N MET A 1 9.32 -23.14 12.74
CA MET A 1 8.88 -21.78 13.08
C MET A 1 7.46 -21.64 12.56
N LYS A 2 6.54 -21.11 13.36
CA LYS A 2 5.15 -20.92 12.93
C LYS A 2 5.04 -19.62 12.15
N LYS A 3 4.23 -19.64 11.09
CA LYS A 3 4.07 -18.53 10.16
C LYS A 3 2.68 -17.93 10.24
N PHE A 4 2.59 -16.64 9.98
CA PHE A 4 1.35 -15.87 9.98
C PHE A 4 0.98 -15.38 8.62
N THR A 5 -0.32 -15.25 8.38
CA THR A 5 -0.84 -14.84 7.08
C THR A 5 -1.42 -13.43 7.15
N LEU A 6 -1.32 -12.70 6.05
CA LEU A 6 -1.95 -11.41 5.82
C LEU A 6 -3.01 -11.59 4.70
N LEU A 7 -4.28 -11.18 4.90
CA LEU A 7 -5.39 -11.41 3.94
C LEU A 7 -6.27 -10.17 3.69
N ILE A 8 -6.91 -10.18 2.51
CA ILE A 8 -7.73 -9.11 1.91
C ILE A 8 -9.23 -9.16 2.23
N GLY A 9 -9.84 -7.97 2.33
CA GLY A 9 -11.28 -7.71 2.14
C GLY A 9 -11.55 -7.00 0.81
N LEU A 10 -12.37 -7.60 -0.05
CA LEU A 10 -12.61 -7.18 -1.44
C LEU A 10 -13.69 -6.08 -1.53
N LEU A 11 -13.39 -4.95 -2.19
CA LEU A 11 -14.42 -4.01 -2.67
C LEU A 11 -14.08 -3.52 -4.08
N ALA A 12 -14.98 -3.79 -5.03
CA ALA A 12 -14.88 -3.34 -6.42
C ALA A 12 -15.79 -2.14 -6.66
N ILE A 13 -15.29 -1.11 -7.35
CA ILE A 13 -16.14 -0.09 -7.98
C ILE A 13 -15.81 0.02 -9.48
N VAL A 14 -16.86 0.02 -10.29
CA VAL A 14 -16.83 0.28 -11.73
C VAL A 14 -17.15 1.76 -11.95
N GLY A 15 -16.32 2.45 -12.73
CA GLY A 15 -16.62 3.78 -13.27
C GLY A 15 -16.75 3.73 -14.79
N CYS A 16 -17.66 4.53 -15.35
CA CYS A 16 -17.66 4.83 -16.78
C CYS A 16 -18.25 6.22 -17.08
N GLY A 17 -17.48 7.02 -17.83
CA GLY A 17 -17.93 7.98 -18.86
C GLY A 17 -17.99 9.47 -18.50
N ASN A 18 -17.81 10.46 -19.41
CA ASN A 18 -17.44 10.56 -20.84
C ASN A 18 -16.92 12.00 -21.10
N GLU A 19 -16.24 12.20 -22.23
CA GLU A 19 -15.57 13.41 -22.78
C GLU A 19 -16.50 14.49 -23.40
N ASP A 20 -16.12 15.79 -23.35
CA ASP A 20 -15.97 16.72 -24.51
C ASP A 20 -15.91 18.21 -24.13
N GLY A 21 -14.90 18.94 -24.67
CA GLY A 21 -14.87 20.42 -24.65
C GLY A 21 -13.49 21.04 -24.82
N VAL A 22 -13.02 21.20 -26.07
CA VAL A 22 -11.71 21.79 -26.39
C VAL A 22 -11.74 23.32 -26.27
N ILE A 23 -11.15 23.83 -25.19
CA ILE A 23 -10.43 25.10 -25.15
C ILE A 23 -8.93 24.75 -25.12
N SER A 24 -8.07 25.43 -25.88
CA SER A 24 -6.62 25.19 -25.79
C SER A 24 -6.11 25.78 -24.47
N GLU A 25 -6.32 25.01 -23.41
CA GLU A 25 -5.84 25.25 -22.06
C GLU A 25 -4.30 25.37 -22.12
N PRO A 26 -3.66 26.23 -21.30
CA PRO A 26 -2.22 26.12 -21.06
C PRO A 26 -1.86 24.65 -20.82
N PRO A 27 -0.66 24.17 -21.19
CA PRO A 27 -0.31 22.76 -21.09
C PRO A 27 -0.61 22.28 -19.66
N VAL A 28 -1.69 21.52 -19.54
CA VAL A 28 -2.08 20.91 -18.29
C VAL A 28 -1.07 19.79 -18.10
N ILE A 29 -0.16 19.96 -17.16
CA ILE A 29 0.63 18.85 -16.66
C ILE A 29 -0.36 17.88 -16.01
N SER A 30 -0.63 16.79 -16.71
CA SER A 30 -1.44 15.69 -16.19
C SER A 30 -0.59 14.90 -15.21
N ASN A 31 -1.16 14.60 -14.04
CA ASN A 31 -0.55 13.72 -13.05
C ASN A 31 -0.84 12.25 -13.38
N SER A 32 0.10 11.37 -13.11
CA SER A 32 -0.04 9.93 -13.19
C SER A 32 0.10 9.32 -11.80
N ALA A 33 -0.90 8.58 -11.34
CA ALA A 33 -0.87 8.00 -10.01
C ALA A 33 0.35 7.06 -9.78
N PRO A 34 0.83 6.93 -8.53
CA PRO A 34 1.91 6.00 -8.19
C PRO A 34 1.57 4.54 -8.52
N ILE A 35 2.57 3.74 -8.84
CA ILE A 35 2.44 2.32 -9.17
C ILE A 35 3.20 1.48 -8.14
N ILE A 36 2.49 0.62 -7.41
CA ILE A 36 3.11 -0.39 -6.54
C ILE A 36 3.60 -1.57 -7.39
N ILE A 37 4.83 -2.01 -7.17
CA ILE A 37 5.51 -3.02 -7.97
C ILE A 37 5.63 -4.32 -7.18
N ASN A 38 5.04 -5.41 -7.71
CA ASN A 38 5.22 -6.79 -7.24
C ASN A 38 4.97 -7.01 -5.74
N LEU A 39 4.11 -6.20 -5.10
CA LEU A 39 3.71 -6.44 -3.71
C LEU A 39 2.74 -7.64 -3.71
N PRO A 40 3.03 -8.74 -2.98
CA PRO A 40 2.11 -9.86 -2.87
C PRO A 40 0.88 -9.46 -2.05
N SER A 41 -0.26 -10.07 -2.36
CA SER A 41 -1.52 -9.89 -1.61
C SER A 41 -1.59 -10.66 -0.30
N GLU A 42 -0.58 -11.49 -0.03
CA GLU A 42 -0.48 -12.35 1.14
C GLU A 42 1.01 -12.51 1.47
N ILE A 43 1.35 -12.33 2.76
CA ILE A 43 2.73 -12.40 3.24
C ILE A 43 2.77 -13.36 4.42
N GLU A 44 3.71 -14.30 4.36
CA GLU A 44 4.02 -15.16 5.49
C GLU A 44 5.22 -14.63 6.29
N VAL A 45 5.01 -14.34 7.58
CA VAL A 45 6.09 -13.92 8.48
C VAL A 45 6.25 -14.95 9.60
N ASP A 46 7.50 -15.32 9.91
CA ASP A 46 7.80 -16.17 11.06
C ASP A 46 7.55 -15.39 12.37
N GLU A 47 7.02 -16.07 13.38
CA GLU A 47 6.95 -15.51 14.73
C GLU A 47 8.33 -15.04 15.23
N LEU A 48 8.30 -14.08 16.14
CA LEU A 48 9.50 -13.47 16.73
C LEU A 48 10.37 -12.65 15.76
N GLN A 49 9.87 -12.34 14.56
CA GLN A 49 10.51 -11.43 13.60
C GLN A 49 9.75 -10.11 13.47
N LEU A 50 10.49 -9.00 13.43
CA LEU A 50 9.90 -7.66 13.24
C LEU A 50 9.80 -7.25 11.77
N SER A 51 10.68 -7.75 10.90
CA SER A 51 10.66 -7.40 9.49
C SER A 51 9.51 -8.12 8.78
N VAL A 52 8.77 -7.38 7.94
CA VAL A 52 7.67 -7.95 7.14
C VAL A 52 8.05 -7.96 5.66
N ILE A 53 8.10 -6.79 5.03
CA ILE A 53 8.37 -6.64 3.60
C ILE A 53 8.84 -5.21 3.29
N SER A 54 9.46 -5.02 2.12
CA SER A 54 9.71 -3.71 1.53
C SER A 54 8.76 -3.47 0.36
N VAL A 55 8.02 -2.37 0.40
CA VAL A 55 7.14 -1.91 -0.68
C VAL A 55 8.00 -1.19 -1.72
N SER A 56 7.95 -1.65 -2.96
CA SER A 56 8.52 -0.93 -4.10
C SER A 56 7.42 -0.21 -4.85
N ALA A 57 7.61 1.08 -5.14
CA ALA A 57 6.71 1.86 -5.96
C ALA A 57 7.47 2.89 -6.79
N ILE A 58 6.87 3.28 -7.91
CA ILE A 58 7.36 4.36 -8.78
C ILE A 58 6.24 5.34 -9.06
N ASP A 59 6.63 6.56 -9.38
CA ASP A 59 5.76 7.55 -9.97
C ASP A 59 6.19 7.79 -11.43
N PRO A 60 5.30 7.70 -12.43
CA PRO A 60 5.67 7.93 -13.84
C PRO A 60 6.17 9.35 -14.13
N ASP A 61 5.72 10.35 -13.37
CA ASP A 61 6.11 11.75 -13.52
C ASP A 61 7.37 12.08 -12.70
N GLY A 62 7.79 11.15 -11.85
CA GLY A 62 9.01 11.25 -11.03
C GLY A 62 8.80 11.96 -9.71
N ASP A 63 7.54 12.08 -9.26
CA ASP A 63 7.20 12.75 -8.01
C ASP A 63 7.62 11.96 -6.76
N TYR A 64 7.76 12.70 -5.65
CA TYR A 64 8.13 12.11 -4.37
C TYR A 64 6.97 11.33 -3.75
N LEU A 65 7.24 10.06 -3.43
CA LEU A 65 6.26 9.16 -2.85
C LEU A 65 6.18 9.25 -1.33
N ARG A 66 4.97 9.09 -0.81
CA ARG A 66 4.64 9.00 0.61
C ARG A 66 3.89 7.72 0.90
N TYR A 67 4.23 7.09 2.01
CA TYR A 67 3.72 5.79 2.40
C TYR A 67 2.88 5.89 3.68
N LEU A 68 1.72 5.24 3.69
CA LEU A 68 0.84 5.17 4.86
C LEU A 68 0.16 3.80 4.94
N LEU A 69 0.02 3.29 6.16
CA LEU A 69 -0.75 2.08 6.45
C LEU A 69 -2.13 2.44 6.99
N THR A 70 -3.17 1.83 6.42
CA THR A 70 -4.56 1.89 6.92
C THR A 70 -5.12 0.46 7.00
N GLY A 71 -6.43 0.30 7.19
CA GLY A 71 -7.08 -1.02 7.35
C GLY A 71 -7.39 -1.36 8.80
N ASP A 72 -7.52 -2.66 9.10
CA ASP A 72 -7.98 -3.15 10.40
C ASP A 72 -6.86 -3.17 11.45
N ASP A 73 -5.63 -3.51 11.04
CA ASP A 73 -4.49 -3.70 11.94
C ASP A 73 -3.31 -2.71 11.78
N PRO A 74 -3.44 -1.47 11.25
CA PRO A 74 -2.28 -0.60 10.99
C PRO A 74 -1.52 -0.21 12.27
N GLY A 75 -2.19 -0.26 13.43
CA GLY A 75 -1.59 -0.01 14.74
C GLY A 75 -0.50 -1.01 15.15
N TYR A 76 -0.43 -2.18 14.52
CA TYR A 76 0.62 -3.18 14.79
C TYR A 76 1.90 -2.95 13.99
N PHE A 77 1.88 -2.02 13.02
CA PHE A 77 2.95 -1.87 12.04
C PHE A 77 3.50 -0.44 12.00
N ASN A 78 4.73 -0.35 11.50
CA ASN A 78 5.34 0.88 11.01
C ASN A 78 5.58 0.73 9.51
N ILE A 79 5.57 1.86 8.78
CA ILE A 79 6.11 1.95 7.43
C ILE A 79 7.12 3.10 7.38
N SER A 80 8.31 2.85 6.83
CA SER A 80 9.33 3.87 6.65
C SER A 80 9.04 4.76 5.43
N GLY A 81 9.76 5.89 5.30
CA GLY A 81 9.69 6.72 4.09
C GLY A 81 10.23 6.04 2.82
N SER A 82 10.94 4.91 2.96
CA SER A 82 11.42 4.06 1.87
C SER A 82 10.55 2.82 1.64
N GLY A 83 9.39 2.72 2.29
CA GLY A 83 8.44 1.63 2.10
C GLY A 83 8.74 0.36 2.90
N GLU A 84 9.64 0.38 3.88
CA GLU A 84 9.91 -0.79 4.73
C GLU A 84 8.82 -0.95 5.79
N ILE A 85 8.14 -2.11 5.79
CA ILE A 85 7.11 -2.46 6.77
C ILE A 85 7.72 -3.35 7.86
N THR A 86 7.52 -2.95 9.11
CA THR A 86 7.88 -3.75 10.29
C THR A 86 6.73 -3.82 11.28
N PHE A 87 6.72 -4.86 12.11
CA PHE A 87 5.92 -4.85 13.33
C PHE A 87 6.45 -3.81 14.33
N ARG A 88 5.57 -3.26 15.15
CA ARG A 88 5.92 -2.40 16.29
C ARG A 88 6.39 -3.20 17.50
N GLU A 89 5.85 -4.40 17.66
CA GLU A 89 6.15 -5.32 18.74
C GLU A 89 6.40 -6.71 18.16
N ILE A 90 7.11 -7.56 18.91
CA ILE A 90 7.45 -8.91 18.47
C ILE A 90 6.16 -9.74 18.33
N PRO A 91 5.80 -10.27 17.14
CA PRO A 91 4.58 -11.05 16.96
C PRO A 91 4.73 -12.46 17.56
N ILE A 92 3.65 -12.97 18.18
CA ILE A 92 3.60 -14.30 18.84
C ILE A 92 2.36 -15.07 18.39
N TYR A 93 2.53 -16.34 17.97
CA TYR A 93 1.50 -17.04 17.19
C TYR A 93 0.21 -17.35 17.91
N GLU A 94 0.34 -17.68 19.17
CA GLU A 94 -0.78 -18.00 20.01
C GLU A 94 -1.60 -16.76 20.41
N ILE A 95 -1.10 -15.55 20.16
CA ILE A 95 -1.79 -14.29 20.50
C ILE A 95 -2.63 -13.81 19.32
N LYS A 96 -2.03 -13.67 18.14
CA LYS A 96 -2.72 -13.24 16.92
C LYS A 96 -1.97 -13.79 15.73
N ASN A 97 -2.70 -14.44 14.82
CA ASN A 97 -2.11 -15.13 13.68
C ASN A 97 -2.53 -14.67 12.30
N LEU A 98 -3.34 -13.62 12.26
CA LEU A 98 -3.78 -12.97 11.05
C LEU A 98 -3.79 -11.46 11.28
N TYR A 99 -3.21 -10.72 10.35
CA TYR A 99 -3.27 -9.26 10.32
C TYR A 99 -3.78 -8.81 8.95
N SER A 100 -4.36 -7.61 8.86
CA SER A 100 -4.81 -7.04 7.58
C SER A 100 -4.53 -5.54 7.54
N ILE A 101 -3.82 -5.09 6.51
CA ILE A 101 -3.49 -3.67 6.31
C ILE A 101 -3.62 -3.28 4.83
N ASN A 102 -3.86 -1.99 4.60
CA ASN A 102 -3.75 -1.40 3.27
C ASN A 102 -2.47 -0.57 3.20
N VAL A 103 -1.64 -0.85 2.20
CA VAL A 103 -0.49 -0.03 1.83
C VAL A 103 -0.97 1.06 0.87
N ASN A 104 -0.83 2.32 1.29
CA ASN A 104 -1.19 3.48 0.48
C ASN A 104 0.08 4.22 0.08
N VAL A 105 0.26 4.41 -1.23
CA VAL A 105 1.38 5.16 -1.82
C VAL A 105 0.81 6.36 -2.56
N SER A 106 1.25 7.56 -2.20
CA SER A 106 0.75 8.83 -2.75
C SER A 106 1.88 9.76 -3.18
N ASP A 107 1.67 10.49 -4.27
CA ASP A 107 2.47 11.61 -4.80
C ASP A 107 1.98 12.99 -4.27
N ASN A 108 1.03 13.00 -3.32
CA ASN A 108 0.25 14.14 -2.80
C ASN A 108 -0.92 14.62 -3.65
N ILE A 109 -1.14 14.05 -4.83
CA ILE A 109 -2.27 14.35 -5.72
C ILE A 109 -3.17 13.12 -5.79
N ASP A 110 -2.60 12.01 -6.26
CA ASP A 110 -3.25 10.71 -6.37
C ASP A 110 -2.71 9.73 -5.33
N THR A 111 -3.41 8.62 -5.16
CA THR A 111 -3.02 7.54 -4.23
C THR A 111 -3.37 6.19 -4.83
N THR A 112 -2.41 5.29 -4.83
CA THR A 112 -2.62 3.87 -5.12
C THR A 112 -2.62 3.10 -3.80
N SER A 113 -3.64 2.26 -3.63
CA SER A 113 -3.85 1.46 -2.43
C SER A 113 -3.85 -0.02 -2.77
N GLN A 114 -3.07 -0.80 -2.03
CA GLN A 114 -3.08 -2.26 -2.12
C GLN A 114 -3.23 -2.86 -0.73
N ALA A 115 -4.25 -3.69 -0.59
CA ALA A 115 -4.47 -4.49 0.60
C ALA A 115 -3.52 -5.69 0.63
N ILE A 116 -2.99 -5.99 1.82
CA ILE A 116 -2.13 -7.14 2.12
C ILE A 116 -2.57 -7.76 3.44
#